data_AF-A0A2E1X8Z5-F1
#
_entry.id   AF-A0A2E1X8Z5-F1
#
_cell.length_a   1.000
_cell.length_b   1.000
_cell.length_c   1.000
_cell.angle_alpha   90.00
_cell.angle_beta   90.00
_cell.angle_gamma   90.00
#
_symmetry.space_group_name_H-M   'P 1'
#
loop_
_entity.id
_entity.type
_entity.pdbx_description
1 polymer ?
#
loop_
_entity_poly.entity_id
_entity_poly.type
_entity_poly.pdbx_seq_one_letter_code
_entity_poly.pdbx_strand_id
1 'polypeptide(L)' 'MAKEKPADEKREKKNKKDSQLVIRLNRELRDRFVDLCEELDTSAARELRGFMKEFVRKHDEKQK' A
#
# COMPACT_ATOMS: atom_id res chain seq x y z
N MET A 1 -4.63 33.15 39.81
CA MET A 1 -4.91 33.59 38.42
C MET A 1 -5.28 32.36 37.61
N ALA A 2 -6.56 32.22 37.32
CA ALA A 2 -7.10 31.22 36.43
C ALA A 2 -6.82 31.62 34.97
N LYS A 3 -6.42 30.66 34.14
CA LYS A 3 -6.73 30.68 32.70
C LYS A 3 -7.14 29.27 32.30
N GLU A 4 -8.45 29.12 32.12
CA GLU A 4 -9.12 28.00 31.48
C GLU A 4 -8.95 28.07 29.94
N LYS A 5 -8.73 26.90 29.33
CA LYS A 5 -9.41 26.27 28.15
C LYS A 5 -9.75 27.13 26.90
N PRO A 6 -9.76 26.60 25.64
CA PRO A 6 -10.54 25.41 25.22
C PRO A 6 -9.85 24.49 24.17
N ALA A 7 -10.11 23.18 24.15
CA ALA A 7 -11.21 22.39 23.57
C ALA A 7 -11.01 21.99 22.08
N ASP A 8 -11.04 20.67 21.89
CA ASP A 8 -11.60 19.89 20.77
C ASP A 8 -11.51 20.44 19.34
N GLU A 9 -10.72 19.77 18.49
CA GLU A 9 -11.13 19.61 17.09
C GLU A 9 -10.73 18.24 16.55
N LYS A 10 -11.74 17.38 16.43
CA LYS A 10 -11.82 16.21 15.55
C LYS A 10 -10.93 16.34 14.30
N ARG A 11 -9.78 15.70 14.28
CA ARG A 11 -9.10 15.35 13.02
C ARG A 11 -9.41 13.91 12.69
N GLU A 12 -10.56 13.80 12.03
CA GLU A 12 -10.89 12.88 10.95
C GLU A 12 -10.14 11.54 10.91
N LYS A 13 -10.93 10.47 10.86
CA LYS A 13 -10.55 9.11 10.49
C LYS A 13 -9.76 9.12 9.16
N LYS A 14 -8.46 9.42 9.20
CA LYS A 14 -7.55 9.22 8.08
C LYS A 14 -7.44 7.72 7.90
N ASN A 15 -8.27 7.21 7.00
CA ASN A 15 -8.18 5.92 6.36
C ASN A 15 -6.74 5.41 6.43
N LYS A 16 -6.46 4.47 7.34
CA LYS A 16 -5.20 3.73 7.40
C LYS A 16 -5.13 2.86 6.15
N LYS A 17 -4.92 3.47 4.99
CA LYS A 17 -4.63 2.78 3.72
C LYS A 17 -3.15 2.42 3.63
N ASP A 18 -2.35 2.84 4.60
CA ASP A 18 -0.90 2.62 4.62
C ASP A 18 -0.55 1.56 5.68
N SER A 19 -1.13 0.37 5.55
CA SER A 19 -0.49 -0.81 6.14
C SER A 19 0.77 -1.07 5.32
N GLN A 20 1.93 -0.73 5.86
CA GLN A 20 3.22 -1.01 5.23
C GLN A 20 3.41 -2.53 5.18
N LEU A 21 3.52 -3.09 3.97
CA LEU A 21 3.84 -4.49 3.76
C LEU A 21 5.35 -4.61 3.50
N VAL A 22 6.09 -5.16 4.47
CA VAL A 22 7.52 -5.45 4.30
C VAL A 22 7.67 -6.90 3.85
N ILE A 23 8.08 -7.10 2.61
CA ILE A 23 8.35 -8.42 2.03
C ILE A 23 9.86 -8.54 1.85
N ARG A 24 10.43 -9.68 2.27
CA ARG A 24 11.84 -10.01 2.00
C ARG A 24 11.93 -10.73 0.66
N LEU A 25 12.77 -10.21 -0.24
CA LEU A 25 13.01 -10.73 -1.58
C LEU A 25 14.51 -10.95 -1.73
N ASN A 26 14.92 -11.81 -2.66
CA ASN A 26 16.32 -11.82 -3.09
C ASN A 26 16.63 -10.52 -3.85
N ARG A 27 17.86 -10.01 -3.70
CA ARG A 27 18.27 -8.72 -4.27
C ARG A 27 18.14 -8.70 -5.79
N GLU A 28 18.59 -9.76 -6.45
CA GLU A 28 18.53 -9.90 -7.91
C GLU A 28 17.08 -9.84 -8.45
N LEU A 29 16.14 -10.43 -7.72
CA LEU A 29 14.72 -10.41 -8.11
C LEU A 29 14.12 -9.02 -7.94
N ARG A 30 14.44 -8.33 -6.83
CA ARG A 30 14.02 -6.94 -6.63
C ARG A 30 14.55 -6.04 -7.73
N ASP A 31 15.83 -6.12 -8.04
CA ASP A 31 16.46 -5.23 -9.03
C ASP A 31 15.85 -5.47 -10.42
N ARG A 32 15.67 -6.73 -10.85
CA ARG A 32 14.95 -7.03 -12.11
C ARG A 32 13.50 -6.53 -12.11
N PHE A 33 12.79 -6.66 -10.99
CA PHE A 33 11.41 -6.19 -10.89
C PHE A 33 11.31 -4.67 -10.98
N VAL A 34 12.22 -3.95 -10.31
CA VAL A 34 12.26 -2.49 -10.36
C VAL A 34 12.63 -2.00 -11.76
N ASP A 35 13.62 -2.62 -12.40
CA ASP A 35 14.05 -2.30 -13.76
C ASP A 35 12.89 -2.44 -14.77
N LEU A 36 12.13 -3.54 -14.68
CA LEU A 36 10.91 -3.73 -15.49
C LEU A 36 9.82 -2.71 -15.17
N CYS A 37 9.66 -2.33 -13.89
CA CYS A 37 8.69 -1.30 -13.52
C CYS A 37 9.05 0.05 -14.14
N GLU A 38 10.35 0.40 -14.17
CA GLU A 38 10.86 1.62 -14.78
C GLU A 38 10.65 1.62 -16.31
N GLU A 39 10.87 0.48 -16.98
CA GLU A 39 10.58 0.33 -18.42
C GLU A 39 9.08 0.51 -18.74
N LEU A 40 8.21 0.07 -17.83
CA LEU A 40 6.75 0.17 -17.96
C LEU A 40 6.17 1.49 -17.44
N ASP A 41 7.00 2.49 -17.14
CA ASP A 41 6.59 3.81 -16.63
C ASP A 41 5.70 3.71 -15.36
N THR A 42 5.91 2.66 -14.56
CA THR A 42 5.07 2.31 -13.41
C THR A 42 5.90 2.12 -12.14
N SER A 43 5.32 2.38 -10.96
CA SER A 43 6.01 2.10 -9.70
C SER A 43 5.82 0.65 -9.26
N ALA A 44 6.87 0.07 -8.67
CA ALA A 44 6.83 -1.24 -8.02
C ALA A 44 5.62 -1.41 -7.06
N ALA A 45 5.26 -0.34 -6.35
CA ALA A 45 4.10 -0.33 -5.46
C ALA A 45 2.76 -0.39 -6.22
N ARG A 46 2.66 0.25 -7.40
CA ARG A 46 1.46 0.24 -8.24
C ARG A 46 1.27 -1.10 -8.91
N GLU A 47 2.34 -1.71 -9.43
CA GLU A 47 2.32 -3.06 -9.97
C GLU A 47 1.95 -4.09 -8.89
N LEU A 48 2.57 -4.02 -7.72
CA LEU A 48 2.25 -4.95 -6.63
C LEU A 48 0.78 -4.83 -6.19
N ARG A 49 0.22 -3.61 -6.09
CA ARG A 49 -1.20 -3.40 -5.77
C ARG A 49 -2.13 -3.91 -6.88
N GLY A 50 -1.77 -3.69 -8.14
CA GLY A 50 -2.52 -4.20 -9.29
C GLY A 50 -2.54 -5.73 -9.31
N PHE A 51 -1.36 -6.33 -9.15
CA PHE A 51 -1.18 -7.77 -9.04
C PHE A 51 -1.99 -8.36 -7.88
N MET A 52 -1.89 -7.77 -6.68
CA MET A 52 -2.68 -8.22 -5.52
C MET A 52 -4.19 -8.15 -5.77
N LYS A 53 -4.69 -7.08 -6.41
CA LYS A 53 -6.11 -6.94 -6.74
C LYS A 53 -6.56 -8.00 -7.74
N GLU A 54 -5.80 -8.17 -8.82
CA GLU A 54 -6.12 -9.16 -9.85
C GLU A 54 -6.04 -10.58 -9.28
N PHE A 55 -5.02 -10.86 -8.47
CA PHE A 55 -4.82 -12.14 -7.82
C PHE A 55 -5.99 -12.47 -6.88
N VAL A 56 -6.39 -11.54 -6.02
CA VAL A 56 -7.57 -11.72 -5.16
C VAL A 56 -8.81 -11.97 -6.02
N ARG A 57 -9.07 -11.16 -7.05
CA ARG A 57 -10.24 -11.36 -7.92
C ARG A 57 -10.26 -12.74 -8.57
N LYS A 58 -9.13 -13.18 -9.14
CA LYS A 58 -9.00 -14.49 -9.82
C LYS A 58 -9.18 -15.69 -8.88
N HIS A 59 -8.81 -15.55 -7.60
CA HIS A 59 -8.85 -16.64 -6.62
C HIS A 59 -10.11 -16.62 -5.74
N ASP A 60 -10.75 -15.48 -5.55
CA ASP A 60 -12.02 -15.36 -4.83
C ASP A 60 -13.16 -16.06 -5.59
N GLU A 61 -13.17 -15.96 -6.93
CA GLU A 61 -14.14 -16.68 -7.78
C GLU A 61 -13.94 -18.21 -7.80
N LYS A 62 -12.77 -18.71 -7.42
CA LYS A 62 -12.51 -20.15 -7.33
C LYS A 62 -12.93 -20.77 -6.00
N GLN A 63 -13.30 -19.95 -5.00
CA GLN A 63 -13.68 -20.41 -3.66
C GLN A 63 -15.19 -20.36 -3.41
N LYS A 64 -16.00 -20.26 -4.47
CA LYS A 64 -17.46 -20.24 -4.40
C LYS A 64 -18.05 -21.36 -5.24
#